data_AF-A0A1E1L8G4-F1
#
_entry.id   AF-A0A1E1L8G4-F1
#
_cell.length_a   1.000
_cell.length_b   1.000
_cell.length_c   1.000
_cell.angle_alpha   90.00
_cell.angle_beta   90.00
_cell.angle_gamma   90.00
#
_symmetry.space_group_name_H-M   'P 1'
#
loop_
_entity.id
_entity.type
_entity.pdbx_description
1 polymer ?
#
loop_
_entity_poly.entity_id
_entity_poly.type
_entity_poly.pdbx_seq_one_letter_code
_entity_poly.pdbx_strand_id
1 'polypeptide(L)'
;MSPTSADGFELFDPAIHLDYSPPAHLFSLADLQLEQRSTSTPIAATAAFLFLSHEGVLAYRGALFSDETLENCSVLLGANALILRNAGGHSKFLHDLWNHPETLKIMSKNMKVPLIPIMQMEEAFVSVQTDSYDIEEMKEISKGATASSSYDSYPYACIVMLSHAEGMVGGQTYIKRGDKKIEKVEGPSYACAYDIQGGVLAGDLL
;
A
#
# COMPACT_ATOMS: atom_id res chain seq x y z
N MET A 1 19.34 -29.71 -19.97
CA MET A 1 19.52 -28.56 -19.05
C MET A 1 18.75 -27.41 -19.66
N SER A 2 17.54 -27.17 -19.15
CA SER A 2 16.70 -26.06 -19.59
C SER A 2 17.23 -24.78 -18.93
N PRO A 3 17.29 -23.64 -19.64
CA PRO A 3 17.70 -22.40 -19.00
C PRO A 3 16.55 -21.95 -18.09
N THR A 4 16.78 -21.97 -16.78
CA THR A 4 15.93 -21.26 -15.83
C THR A 4 16.31 -19.79 -15.96
N SER A 5 15.65 -19.08 -16.87
CA SER A 5 15.81 -17.64 -17.03
C SER A 5 15.26 -16.95 -15.79
N ALA A 6 16.12 -16.21 -15.09
CA ALA A 6 15.80 -15.36 -13.94
C ALA A 6 14.83 -14.21 -14.28
N ASP A 7 14.52 -14.02 -15.56
CA ASP A 7 13.76 -12.88 -16.11
C ASP A 7 12.24 -12.97 -15.89
N GLY A 8 11.73 -14.07 -15.32
CA GLY A 8 10.28 -14.32 -15.20
C GLY A 8 9.53 -13.45 -14.20
N PHE A 9 10.24 -12.76 -13.29
CA PHE A 9 9.65 -11.97 -12.21
C PHE A 9 9.75 -10.44 -12.42
N GLU A 10 10.38 -9.97 -13.50
CA GLU A 10 10.68 -8.54 -13.66
C GLU A 10 9.61 -7.74 -14.42
N LEU A 11 8.73 -8.41 -15.17
CA LEU A 11 7.77 -7.72 -16.06
C LEU A 11 6.35 -7.83 -15.53
N PHE A 12 5.70 -6.67 -15.37
CA PHE A 12 4.30 -6.61 -15.00
C PHE A 12 3.39 -6.95 -16.18
N ASP A 13 2.63 -8.03 -16.03
CA ASP A 13 1.48 -8.38 -16.86
C ASP A 13 0.17 -8.25 -16.04
N PRO A 14 -0.77 -7.35 -16.41
CA PRO A 14 -2.03 -7.18 -15.68
C PRO A 14 -2.91 -8.43 -15.70
N ALA A 15 -2.82 -9.30 -16.71
CA ALA A 15 -3.62 -10.52 -16.81
C ALA A 15 -3.13 -11.62 -15.87
N ILE A 16 -1.87 -11.55 -15.44
CA ILE A 16 -1.26 -12.51 -14.52
C ILE A 16 -1.29 -11.97 -13.10
N HIS A 17 -0.95 -10.69 -12.90
CA HIS A 17 -0.64 -10.14 -11.58
C HIS A 17 -1.83 -9.44 -10.91
N LEU A 18 -2.88 -9.06 -11.65
CA LEU A 18 -4.09 -8.48 -11.08
C LEU A 18 -5.20 -9.54 -10.99
N ASP A 19 -5.95 -9.53 -9.89
CA ASP A 19 -7.16 -10.36 -9.70
C ASP A 19 -8.28 -9.50 -9.12
N TYR A 20 -8.62 -8.43 -9.84
CA TYR A 20 -9.48 -7.38 -9.29
C TYR A 20 -10.92 -7.83 -9.07
N SER A 21 -11.38 -7.70 -7.83
CA SER A 21 -12.80 -7.72 -7.47
C SER A 21 -13.18 -6.38 -6.83
N PRO A 22 -14.33 -5.77 -7.16
CA PRO A 22 -14.68 -4.46 -6.62
C PRO A 22 -14.94 -4.49 -5.11
N PRO A 23 -14.71 -3.37 -4.39
CA PRO A 23 -15.02 -3.29 -2.97
C PRO A 23 -16.51 -3.47 -2.71
N ALA A 24 -16.86 -4.20 -1.65
CA ALA A 24 -18.24 -4.43 -1.25
C ALA A 24 -18.96 -3.16 -0.77
N HIS A 25 -18.19 -2.16 -0.31
CA HIS A 25 -18.70 -0.90 0.20
C HIS A 25 -17.77 0.26 -0.15
N LEU A 26 -18.37 1.43 -0.37
CA LEU A 26 -17.67 2.69 -0.55
C LEU A 26 -18.11 3.63 0.57
N PHE A 27 -17.15 4.18 1.30
CA PHE A 27 -17.41 5.14 2.36
C PHE A 27 -17.39 6.54 1.76
N SER A 28 -18.54 7.21 1.70
CA SER A 28 -18.58 8.62 1.33
C SER A 28 -18.23 9.52 2.52
N LEU A 29 -17.82 10.76 2.23
CA LEU A 29 -17.64 11.78 3.27
C LEU A 29 -18.93 11.98 4.08
N ALA A 30 -20.09 11.90 3.44
CA ALA A 30 -21.38 12.01 4.10
C ALA A 30 -21.64 10.86 5.07
N ASP A 31 -21.34 9.62 4.67
CA ASP A 31 -21.48 8.43 5.54
C ASP A 31 -20.62 8.58 6.80
N LEU A 32 -19.42 9.13 6.63
CA LEU A 32 -18.47 9.39 7.72
C LEU A 32 -18.74 10.71 8.47
N GLN A 33 -19.75 11.48 8.06
CA GLN A 33 -20.08 12.80 8.61
C GLN A 33 -18.91 13.79 8.55
N LEU A 34 -18.09 13.69 7.50
CA LEU A 34 -16.98 14.58 7.23
C LEU A 34 -17.42 15.71 6.31
N GLU A 35 -16.95 16.93 6.59
CA GLU A 35 -17.23 18.07 5.73
C GLU A 35 -16.47 17.97 4.41
N GLN A 36 -17.21 18.12 3.31
CA GLN A 36 -16.61 18.19 1.99
C GLN A 36 -15.93 19.55 1.79
N ARG A 37 -14.65 19.52 1.46
CA ARG A 37 -13.86 20.69 1.04
C ARG A 37 -13.87 20.83 -0.48
N SER A 38 -13.55 22.01 -0.98
CA SER A 38 -13.46 22.29 -2.43
C SER A 38 -12.43 21.44 -3.17
N THR A 39 -11.42 20.93 -2.47
CA THR A 39 -10.36 20.07 -2.99
C THR A 39 -10.63 18.57 -2.80
N SER A 40 -11.77 18.20 -2.19
CA SER A 40 -12.11 16.82 -1.88
C SER A 40 -13.24 16.27 -2.75
N THR A 41 -13.21 14.97 -3.00
CA THR A 41 -14.26 14.25 -3.73
C THR A 41 -15.20 13.53 -2.75
N PRO A 42 -16.41 13.13 -3.19
CA PRO A 42 -17.40 12.53 -2.29
C PRO A 42 -16.97 11.19 -1.66
N ILE A 43 -16.09 10.42 -2.30
CA ILE A 43 -15.66 9.11 -1.82
C ILE A 43 -14.42 9.28 -0.94
N ALA A 44 -14.56 8.93 0.33
CA ALA A 44 -13.50 9.05 1.33
C ALA A 44 -12.59 7.82 1.34
N ALA A 45 -13.17 6.63 1.24
CA ALA A 45 -12.43 5.37 1.25
C ALA A 45 -13.24 4.21 0.63
N THR A 46 -12.58 3.09 0.39
CA THR A 46 -13.22 1.81 0.04
C THR A 46 -13.13 0.81 1.19
N ALA A 47 -14.06 -0.14 1.25
CA ALA A 47 -13.77 -1.41 1.91
C ALA A 47 -12.61 -2.11 1.19
N ALA A 48 -11.98 -3.08 1.85
CA ALA A 48 -10.96 -3.90 1.22
C ALA A 48 -11.52 -4.63 -0.02
N PHE A 49 -10.68 -4.75 -1.04
CA PHE A 49 -11.03 -5.36 -2.32
C PHE A 49 -9.87 -6.20 -2.84
N LEU A 50 -10.16 -7.31 -3.52
CA LEU A 50 -9.11 -8.14 -4.10
C LEU A 50 -8.42 -7.35 -5.22
N PHE A 51 -7.09 -7.28 -5.17
CA PHE A 51 -6.31 -6.45 -6.09
C PHE A 51 -5.28 -7.26 -6.86
N LEU A 52 -4.42 -7.99 -6.13
CA LEU A 52 -3.38 -8.82 -6.72
C LEU A 52 -3.82 -10.28 -6.80
N SER A 53 -3.34 -10.99 -7.81
CA SER A 53 -3.33 -12.45 -7.80
C SER A 53 -2.24 -12.95 -6.83
N HIS A 54 -2.21 -14.27 -6.60
CA HIS A 54 -1.13 -14.87 -5.81
C HIS A 54 0.24 -14.62 -6.46
N GLU A 55 0.33 -14.80 -7.77
CA GLU A 55 1.51 -14.52 -8.59
C GLU A 55 1.90 -13.04 -8.52
N GLY A 56 0.91 -12.14 -8.52
CA GLY A 56 1.09 -10.72 -8.33
C GLY A 56 1.75 -10.39 -6.99
N VAL A 57 1.30 -10.99 -5.90
CA VAL A 57 1.93 -10.79 -4.58
C VAL A 57 3.35 -11.33 -4.54
N LEU A 58 3.61 -12.51 -5.14
CA LEU A 58 4.96 -13.08 -5.19
C LEU A 58 5.92 -12.20 -5.98
N ALA A 59 5.51 -11.73 -7.15
CA ALA A 59 6.30 -10.81 -7.98
C ALA A 59 6.52 -9.47 -7.28
N TYR A 60 5.48 -8.91 -6.63
CA TYR A 60 5.59 -7.68 -5.85
C TYR A 60 6.61 -7.83 -4.71
N ARG A 61 6.52 -8.92 -3.93
CA ARG A 61 7.48 -9.19 -2.85
C ARG A 61 8.89 -9.42 -3.38
N GLY A 62 9.05 -10.19 -4.46
CA GLY A 62 10.34 -10.42 -5.09
C GLY A 62 11.00 -9.13 -5.57
N ALA A 63 10.22 -8.25 -6.19
CA ALA A 63 10.67 -6.91 -6.58
C ALA A 63 11.06 -6.06 -5.37
N LEU A 64 10.21 -6.03 -4.34
CA LEU A 64 10.39 -5.22 -3.13
C LEU A 64 11.63 -5.63 -2.31
N PHE A 65 11.90 -6.93 -2.21
CA PHE A 65 13.03 -7.50 -1.47
C PHE A 65 14.22 -7.87 -2.37
N SER A 66 14.29 -7.31 -3.58
CA SER A 66 15.48 -7.41 -4.43
C SER A 66 16.65 -6.66 -3.80
N ASP A 67 17.87 -7.11 -4.07
CA ASP A 67 19.10 -6.46 -3.58
C ASP A 67 19.11 -4.97 -3.98
N GLU A 68 18.75 -4.66 -5.23
CA GLU A 68 18.68 -3.28 -5.74
C GLU A 68 17.71 -2.42 -4.92
N THR A 69 16.51 -2.93 -4.64
CA THR A 69 15.52 -2.18 -3.86
C THR A 69 15.94 -2.06 -2.40
N LEU A 70 16.42 -3.12 -1.78
CA LEU A 70 16.84 -3.09 -0.38
C LEU A 70 18.03 -2.15 -0.14
N GLU A 71 19.02 -2.14 -1.02
CA GLU A 71 20.20 -1.28 -0.88
C GLU A 71 19.88 0.20 -1.09
N ASN A 72 18.95 0.54 -2.00
CA ASN A 72 18.70 1.92 -2.40
C ASN A 72 17.44 2.55 -1.77
N CYS A 73 16.50 1.74 -1.30
CA CYS A 73 15.18 2.21 -0.86
C CYS A 73 14.94 2.09 0.64
N SER A 74 15.77 1.34 1.36
CA SER A 74 15.52 1.01 2.77
C SER A 74 15.80 2.18 3.72
N VAL A 75 14.82 2.47 4.57
CA VAL A 75 14.90 3.47 5.64
C VAL A 75 14.31 2.85 6.90
N LEU A 76 15.13 2.72 7.94
CA LEU A 76 14.69 2.19 9.22
C LEU A 76 13.76 3.19 9.93
N LEU A 77 12.67 2.70 10.49
CA LEU A 77 11.65 3.48 11.18
C LEU A 77 11.31 2.90 12.57
N GLY A 78 12.33 2.43 13.27
CA GLY A 78 12.28 2.17 14.71
C GLY A 78 13.04 0.90 15.02
N ALA A 79 12.82 0.35 16.21
CA ALA A 79 13.33 -0.97 16.54
C ALA A 79 12.64 -2.09 15.76
N ASN A 80 11.42 -1.89 15.24
CA ASN A 80 10.58 -2.97 14.70
C ASN A 80 9.94 -2.67 13.34
N ALA A 81 10.34 -1.59 12.67
CA ALA A 81 9.73 -1.19 11.39
C ALA A 81 10.79 -0.77 10.37
N LEU A 82 10.67 -1.32 9.16
CA LEU A 82 11.44 -0.94 7.99
C LEU A 82 10.48 -0.26 6.99
N ILE A 83 10.88 0.88 6.46
CA ILE A 83 10.22 1.48 5.30
C ILE A 83 11.08 1.22 4.06
N LEU A 84 10.45 0.93 2.93
CA LEU A 84 11.04 1.08 1.60
C LEU A 84 10.40 2.29 0.92
N ARG A 85 11.22 3.27 0.52
CA ARG A 85 10.78 4.46 -0.24
C ARG A 85 11.39 4.43 -1.64
N ASN A 86 10.68 4.95 -2.64
CA ASN A 86 11.15 4.99 -4.03
C ASN A 86 11.39 3.59 -4.65
N ALA A 87 10.73 2.54 -4.16
CA ALA A 87 10.90 1.18 -4.70
C ALA A 87 10.46 1.09 -6.17
N GLY A 88 9.46 1.86 -6.60
CA GLY A 88 9.12 2.00 -8.03
C GLY A 88 10.27 2.53 -8.89
N GLY A 89 11.07 3.46 -8.37
CA GLY A 89 12.25 3.98 -9.08
C GLY A 89 13.38 2.95 -9.27
N HIS A 90 13.36 1.87 -8.49
CA HIS A 90 14.39 0.82 -8.47
C HIS A 90 13.84 -0.56 -8.86
N SER A 91 12.59 -0.63 -9.31
CA SER A 91 11.99 -1.86 -9.78
C SER A 91 11.05 -1.59 -10.94
N LYS A 92 11.40 -2.15 -12.10
CA LYS A 92 10.56 -2.08 -13.29
C LYS A 92 9.16 -2.66 -13.05
N PHE A 93 9.07 -3.79 -12.34
CA PHE A 93 7.79 -4.40 -12.01
C PHE A 93 6.89 -3.44 -11.20
N LEU A 94 7.43 -2.84 -10.13
CA LEU A 94 6.66 -1.93 -9.26
C LEU A 94 6.25 -0.67 -10.02
N HIS A 95 7.17 -0.09 -10.79
CA HIS A 95 6.88 1.07 -11.63
C HIS A 95 5.77 0.78 -12.63
N ASP A 96 5.91 -0.30 -13.40
CA ASP A 96 4.95 -0.69 -14.43
C ASP A 96 3.59 -1.00 -13.80
N LEU A 97 3.53 -1.71 -12.67
CA LEU A 97 2.28 -2.04 -11.97
C LEU A 97 1.49 -0.78 -11.60
N TRP A 98 2.14 0.22 -11.01
CA TRP A 98 1.49 1.45 -10.55
C TRP A 98 1.18 2.44 -11.68
N ASN A 99 1.86 2.34 -12.82
CA ASN A 99 1.65 3.19 -13.99
C ASN A 99 0.79 2.52 -15.10
N HIS A 100 0.47 1.24 -14.97
CA HIS A 100 -0.28 0.52 -15.99
C HIS A 100 -1.73 1.03 -16.11
N PRO A 101 -2.26 1.23 -17.34
CA PRO A 101 -3.62 1.73 -17.55
C PRO A 101 -4.72 0.93 -16.84
N GLU A 102 -4.58 -0.40 -16.72
CA GLU A 102 -5.57 -1.24 -16.04
C GLU A 102 -5.59 -0.99 -14.53
N THR A 103 -4.42 -0.79 -13.90
CA THR A 103 -4.33 -0.39 -12.49
C THR A 103 -4.98 0.96 -12.27
N LEU A 104 -4.64 1.96 -13.11
CA LEU A 104 -5.21 3.31 -12.99
C LEU A 104 -6.73 3.33 -13.19
N LYS A 105 -7.24 2.47 -14.08
CA LYS A 105 -8.67 2.28 -14.30
C LYS A 105 -9.37 1.68 -13.09
N ILE A 106 -8.75 0.71 -12.40
CA ILE A 106 -9.26 0.16 -11.14
C ILE A 106 -9.38 1.27 -10.08
N MET A 107 -8.28 1.99 -9.82
CA MET A 107 -8.26 3.02 -8.78
C MET A 107 -9.25 4.17 -9.10
N SER A 108 -9.28 4.60 -10.36
CA SER A 108 -10.20 5.65 -10.80
C SER A 108 -11.67 5.23 -10.67
N LYS A 109 -11.97 3.95 -10.95
CA LYS A 109 -13.32 3.39 -10.81
C LYS A 109 -13.76 3.33 -9.35
N ASN A 110 -12.87 2.87 -8.46
CA ASN A 110 -13.14 2.76 -7.03
C ASN A 110 -13.43 4.14 -6.41
N MET A 111 -12.57 5.12 -6.70
CA MET A 111 -12.69 6.48 -6.15
C MET A 111 -13.67 7.38 -6.93
N LYS A 112 -14.22 6.89 -8.05
CA LYS A 112 -15.17 7.60 -8.93
C LYS A 112 -14.63 8.92 -9.47
N VAL A 113 -13.31 9.03 -9.62
CA VAL A 113 -12.62 10.17 -10.20
C VAL A 113 -11.40 9.71 -11.00
N PRO A 114 -10.98 10.43 -12.05
CA PRO A 114 -9.74 10.09 -12.75
C PRO A 114 -8.54 10.24 -11.81
N LEU A 115 -7.77 9.17 -11.65
CA LEU A 115 -6.53 9.13 -10.88
C LEU A 115 -5.34 8.87 -11.81
N ILE A 116 -4.26 9.61 -11.56
CA ILE A 116 -2.97 9.43 -12.22
C ILE A 116 -1.87 9.38 -11.15
N PRO A 117 -0.77 8.65 -11.37
CA PRO A 117 0.39 8.69 -10.49
C PRO A 117 1.03 10.08 -10.59
N ILE A 118 1.19 10.76 -9.46
CA ILE A 118 1.77 12.11 -9.41
C ILE A 118 3.09 12.18 -8.65
N MET A 119 3.49 11.11 -7.97
CA MET A 119 4.64 11.07 -7.06
C MET A 119 5.45 9.80 -7.28
N GLN A 120 6.35 9.81 -8.27
CA GLN A 120 7.20 8.66 -8.61
C GLN A 120 8.06 8.17 -7.44
N MET A 121 8.49 9.08 -6.55
CA MET A 121 9.29 8.75 -5.35
C MET A 121 8.52 7.97 -4.28
N GLU A 122 7.19 7.97 -4.32
CA GLU A 122 6.32 7.26 -3.37
C GLU A 122 5.65 6.04 -4.02
N GLU A 123 6.01 5.72 -5.27
CA GLU A 123 5.60 4.46 -5.89
C GLU A 123 6.12 3.29 -5.06
N ALA A 124 5.19 2.45 -4.60
CA ALA A 124 5.47 1.33 -3.71
C ALA A 124 6.17 1.74 -2.40
N PHE A 125 5.68 2.77 -1.73
CA PHE A 125 5.96 2.96 -0.31
C PHE A 125 5.46 1.72 0.47
N VAL A 126 6.36 1.04 1.16
CA VAL A 126 6.01 -0.15 1.96
C VAL A 126 6.52 0.01 3.37
N SER A 127 5.62 -0.22 4.34
CA SER A 127 6.00 -0.47 5.74
C SER A 127 6.04 -1.96 5.97
N VAL A 128 7.17 -2.47 6.46
CA VAL A 128 7.34 -3.83 6.92
C VAL A 128 7.44 -3.81 8.43
N GLN A 129 6.50 -4.49 9.10
CA GLN A 129 6.48 -4.68 10.54
C GLN A 129 6.64 -6.18 10.83
N THR A 130 7.50 -6.54 11.78
CA THR A 130 7.78 -7.94 12.12
C THR A 130 7.77 -8.14 13.63
N ASP A 131 7.16 -9.23 14.10
CA ASP A 131 7.05 -9.54 15.54
C ASP A 131 8.31 -10.23 16.12
N SER A 132 9.26 -10.69 15.29
CA SER A 132 10.36 -11.52 15.78
C SER A 132 11.60 -11.53 14.87
N TYR A 133 12.60 -10.67 15.11
CA TYR A 133 14.00 -10.91 14.68
C TYR A 133 15.00 -10.33 15.68
N ASP A 134 16.20 -10.94 15.73
CA ASP A 134 17.24 -10.76 16.75
C ASP A 134 17.87 -9.36 16.66
N ILE A 135 18.04 -8.71 17.81
CA ILE A 135 18.47 -7.30 17.95
C ILE A 135 19.88 -7.07 17.38
N GLU A 136 20.66 -8.14 17.21
CA GLU A 136 22.01 -8.11 16.65
C GLU A 136 22.02 -7.93 15.11
N GLU A 137 21.05 -8.48 14.37
CA GLU A 137 20.98 -8.39 12.90
C GLU A 137 20.55 -7.01 12.40
N MET A 138 19.74 -6.30 13.21
CA MET A 138 19.34 -4.92 12.91
C MET A 138 20.45 -3.90 13.17
N LYS A 139 21.44 -4.20 14.04
CA LYS A 139 22.49 -3.23 14.39
C LYS A 139 23.37 -2.85 13.20
N GLU A 140 23.61 -3.77 12.27
CA GLU A 140 24.43 -3.52 11.07
C GLU A 140 23.74 -2.61 10.05
N ILE A 141 22.41 -2.53 10.07
CA ILE A 141 21.60 -1.68 9.17
C ILE A 141 21.22 -0.36 9.87
N SER A 142 21.39 -0.28 11.20
CA SER A 142 20.82 0.78 12.04
C SER A 142 21.67 2.05 12.15
N LYS A 143 21.13 3.17 11.65
CA LYS A 143 21.11 4.44 12.41
C LYS A 143 19.79 5.19 12.19
N GLY A 144 18.77 4.80 12.97
CA GLY A 144 17.79 5.67 13.62
C GLY A 144 16.70 6.37 12.79
N ALA A 145 15.44 6.02 13.04
CA ALA A 145 14.27 6.92 13.12
C ALA A 145 13.06 6.13 13.64
N THR A 146 11.96 6.77 14.04
CA THR A 146 10.71 6.17 14.55
C THR A 146 9.50 6.70 13.75
N ALA A 147 8.45 5.88 13.59
CA ALA A 147 7.25 6.23 12.83
C ALA A 147 6.35 7.14 13.68
N SER A 148 6.07 8.35 13.23
CA SER A 148 5.05 9.20 13.84
C SER A 148 3.84 9.33 12.94
N SER A 149 2.65 9.41 13.55
CA SER A 149 1.36 9.67 12.88
C SER A 149 1.50 10.85 11.90
N SER A 150 1.32 10.57 10.61
CA SER A 150 1.29 11.58 9.56
C SER A 150 -0.10 11.62 8.95
N TYR A 151 -0.63 12.82 8.78
CA TYR A 151 -1.66 13.02 7.77
C TYR A 151 -1.00 12.77 6.43
N ASP A 152 -1.51 11.82 5.64
CA ASP A 152 -1.05 11.70 4.26
C ASP A 152 -1.35 13.03 3.55
N SER A 153 -0.27 13.73 3.22
CA SER A 153 -0.27 14.94 2.39
C SER A 153 -0.69 14.66 0.93
N TYR A 154 -1.00 13.40 0.60
CA TYR A 154 -1.39 12.93 -0.72
C TYR A 154 -2.90 13.03 -0.92
N PRO A 155 -3.39 13.39 -2.11
CA PRO A 155 -4.83 13.46 -2.37
C PRO A 155 -5.50 12.08 -2.29
N TYR A 156 -4.79 11.01 -2.68
CA TYR A 156 -5.24 9.62 -2.61
C TYR A 156 -4.07 8.69 -2.29
N ALA A 157 -4.35 7.60 -1.59
CA ALA A 157 -3.42 6.49 -1.38
C ALA A 157 -4.16 5.16 -1.58
N CYS A 158 -3.46 4.19 -2.17
CA CYS A 158 -3.90 2.80 -2.27
C CYS A 158 -2.96 1.96 -1.41
N ILE A 159 -3.50 1.25 -0.42
CA ILE A 159 -2.72 0.42 0.50
C ILE A 159 -2.97 -1.04 0.13
N VAL A 160 -1.90 -1.80 -0.11
CA VAL A 160 -1.97 -3.21 -0.52
C VAL A 160 -1.35 -4.10 0.56
N MET A 161 -2.01 -5.21 0.88
CA MET A 161 -1.47 -6.20 1.81
C MET A 161 -0.78 -7.35 1.09
N LEU A 162 0.50 -7.51 1.40
CA LEU A 162 1.38 -8.53 0.83
C LEU A 162 1.60 -9.73 1.76
N SER A 163 1.14 -9.65 3.01
CA SER A 163 1.25 -10.69 4.04
C SER A 163 -0.12 -11.24 4.45
N HIS A 164 -0.12 -12.44 5.04
CA HIS A 164 -1.32 -12.99 5.67
C HIS A 164 -1.54 -12.26 7.00
N ALA A 165 -2.75 -11.75 7.23
CA ALA A 165 -3.10 -11.00 8.44
C ALA A 165 -3.51 -11.88 9.63
N GLU A 166 -3.40 -13.21 9.52
CA GLU A 166 -3.74 -14.14 10.59
C GLU A 166 -2.78 -13.99 11.77
N GLY A 167 -3.30 -13.57 12.93
CA GLY A 167 -2.51 -13.40 14.15
C GLY A 167 -1.76 -12.06 14.26
N MET A 168 -1.86 -11.17 13.26
CA MET A 168 -1.27 -9.83 13.35
C MET A 168 -1.92 -9.02 14.47
N VAL A 169 -1.09 -8.53 15.40
CA VAL A 169 -1.46 -7.55 16.43
C VAL A 169 -1.00 -6.18 15.96
N GLY A 170 -1.90 -5.47 15.27
CA GLY A 170 -1.61 -4.19 14.62
C GLY A 170 -1.82 -4.23 13.10
N GLY A 171 -1.76 -3.09 12.43
CA GLY A 171 -2.01 -2.95 10.97
C GLY A 171 -3.48 -2.79 10.60
N GLN A 172 -4.34 -2.47 11.58
CA GLN A 172 -5.78 -2.25 11.35
C GLN A 172 -6.01 -0.80 10.94
N THR A 173 -6.78 -0.59 9.88
CA THR A 173 -7.12 0.76 9.43
C THR A 173 -8.33 1.27 10.16
N TYR A 174 -8.16 2.39 10.85
CA TYR A 174 -9.22 3.08 11.54
C TYR A 174 -9.57 4.38 10.84
N ILE A 175 -10.86 4.59 10.60
CA ILE A 175 -11.39 5.84 10.05
C ILE A 175 -12.00 6.64 11.19
N LYS A 176 -11.47 7.85 11.40
CA LYS A 176 -12.08 8.81 12.33
C LYS A 176 -13.18 9.61 11.63
N ARG A 177 -14.40 9.46 12.13
CA ARG A 177 -15.60 10.16 11.64
C ARG A 177 -15.70 11.58 12.19
N GLY A 178 -16.53 12.42 11.57
CA GLY A 178 -16.77 13.80 12.02
C GLY A 178 -17.45 13.89 13.40
N ASP A 179 -18.20 12.86 13.80
CA ASP A 179 -18.78 12.73 15.15
C ASP A 179 -17.76 12.26 16.21
N LYS A 180 -16.47 12.20 15.85
CA LYS A 180 -15.34 11.71 16.66
C LYS A 180 -15.41 10.22 17.00
N LYS A 181 -16.34 9.45 16.41
CA LYS A 181 -16.29 7.99 16.51
C LYS A 181 -15.21 7.44 15.61
N ILE A 182 -14.70 6.27 16.01
CA ILE A 182 -13.74 5.51 15.24
C ILE A 182 -14.50 4.36 14.60
N GLU A 183 -14.43 4.27 13.28
CA GLU A 183 -14.96 3.16 12.51
C GLU A 183 -13.79 2.27 12.08
N LYS A 184 -13.82 1.01 12.52
CA LYS A 184 -12.84 0.03 12.10
C LYS A 184 -13.17 -0.41 10.69
N VAL A 185 -12.27 -0.18 9.75
CA VAL A 185 -12.35 -0.82 8.43
C VAL A 185 -11.79 -2.23 8.62
N GLU A 186 -12.50 -3.24 8.11
CA GLU A 186 -11.92 -4.58 8.07
C GLU A 186 -10.58 -4.49 7.32
N GLY A 187 -9.52 -4.89 8.02
CA GLY A 187 -8.18 -4.84 7.47
C GLY A 187 -8.11 -5.70 6.22
N PRO A 188 -7.46 -5.22 5.15
CA PRO A 188 -7.23 -6.05 3.96
C PRO A 188 -6.61 -7.40 4.32
N SER A 189 -7.21 -8.46 3.80
CA SER A 189 -6.61 -9.79 3.79
C SER A 189 -5.49 -9.86 2.75
N TYR A 190 -4.75 -10.95 2.73
CA TYR A 190 -3.69 -11.20 1.75
C TYR A 190 -4.15 -10.88 0.32
N ALA A 191 -3.32 -10.16 -0.44
CA ALA A 191 -3.56 -9.71 -1.82
C ALA A 191 -4.68 -8.68 -2.02
N CYS A 192 -5.33 -8.22 -0.94
CA CYS A 192 -6.32 -7.16 -1.00
C CYS A 192 -5.69 -5.78 -0.87
N ALA A 193 -6.41 -4.79 -1.39
CA ALA A 193 -6.09 -3.38 -1.23
C ALA A 193 -7.30 -2.59 -0.72
N TYR A 194 -7.06 -1.37 -0.26
CA TYR A 194 -8.11 -0.37 -0.04
C TYR A 194 -7.60 1.01 -0.44
N ASP A 195 -8.50 1.83 -0.95
CA ASP A 195 -8.21 3.20 -1.36
C ASP A 195 -8.70 4.19 -0.30
N ILE A 196 -7.92 5.24 -0.05
CA ILE A 196 -8.27 6.34 0.86
C ILE A 196 -7.99 7.69 0.21
N GLN A 197 -8.82 8.67 0.55
CA GLN A 197 -8.60 10.08 0.22
C GLN A 197 -7.83 10.76 1.36
N GLY A 198 -6.61 11.21 1.08
CA GLY A 198 -5.78 11.89 2.08
C GLY A 198 -6.20 13.34 2.31
N GLY A 199 -5.65 13.95 3.36
CA GLY A 199 -6.06 15.28 3.83
C GLY A 199 -7.46 15.38 4.46
N VAL A 200 -8.26 14.31 4.38
CA VAL A 200 -9.61 14.20 4.99
C VAL A 200 -9.67 13.06 6.01
N LEU A 201 -8.94 11.98 5.77
CA LEU A 201 -8.77 10.86 6.70
C LEU A 201 -7.38 10.90 7.34
N ALA A 202 -7.30 10.62 8.65
CA ALA A 202 -6.06 10.22 9.32
C ALA A 202 -6.07 8.69 9.37
N GLY A 203 -5.20 8.04 8.59
CA GLY A 203 -5.01 6.60 8.66
C GLY A 203 -4.10 6.28 9.85
N ASP A 204 -4.67 5.84 10.96
CA ASP A 204 -3.86 5.29 12.05
C ASP A 204 -3.65 3.80 11.77
N LEU A 205 -2.44 3.44 11.32
CA LEU A 205 -1.90 2.09 11.41
C LEU A 205 -1.41 1.90 12.86
N LEU A 206 -2.32 1.49 13.75
CA LEU A 206 -1.95 1.02 15.10
C LEU A 206 -1.59 -0.45 15.07
#